data_AF-A0A7X7J3C2-F1
#
_entry.id   AF-A0A7X7J3C2-F1
#
_cell.length_a   1.000
_cell.length_b   1.000
_cell.length_c   1.000
_cell.angle_alpha   90.00
_cell.angle_beta   90.00
_cell.angle_gamma   90.00
#
_symmetry.space_group_name_H-M   'P 1'
#
loop_
_entity.id
_entity.type
_entity.pdbx_description
1 polymer ?
#
loop_
_entity_poly.entity_id
_entity_poly.type
_entity_poly.pdbx_seq_one_letter_code
_entity_poly.pdbx_strand_id
1 'polypeptide(L)'
;PWGTPNPDGLYYLNAGQNVTLSQIRLWGTLIIRTGSATVTISDSVFFENYRSDYPTLIVEGNAVISLRSAETSLSEATANVNFNPMETPYEGQSDSDKVDSYPNEIRGLVHVTGEARFQQNPTIRGFLLAAGDIVVEGTLLQVAYNKSIYENPPLGYGDSSSPMVFSPTTWQWDTVP
;
A
#
# COMPACT_ATOMS: atom_id res chain seq x y z
N PRO A 1 17.95 1.72 -8.26
CA PRO A 1 18.18 2.38 -6.95
C PRO A 1 19.44 3.28 -6.98
N TRP A 2 19.27 4.61 -7.00
CA TRP A 2 20.38 5.57 -7.13
C TRP A 2 20.63 6.39 -5.84
N GLY A 3 20.09 5.95 -4.70
CA GLY A 3 20.25 6.62 -3.41
C GLY A 3 20.36 5.61 -2.27
N THR A 4 20.86 6.08 -1.13
CA THR A 4 20.89 5.29 0.11
C THR A 4 19.47 4.91 0.53
N PRO A 5 19.18 3.63 0.80
CA PRO A 5 17.89 3.22 1.33
C PRO A 5 17.57 3.97 2.62
N ASN A 6 16.32 4.40 2.76
CA ASN A 6 15.86 4.95 4.03
C ASN A 6 15.70 3.80 5.04
N PRO A 7 16.31 3.84 6.23
CA PRO A 7 16.19 2.78 7.23
C PRO A 7 14.76 2.54 7.71
N ASP A 8 13.87 3.52 7.57
CA ASP A 8 12.44 3.40 7.88
C ASP A 8 11.59 3.01 6.66
N GLY A 9 12.20 2.80 5.50
CA GLY A 9 11.49 2.52 4.25
C GLY A 9 10.61 3.68 3.76
N LEU A 10 10.89 4.92 4.21
CA LEU A 10 10.11 6.10 3.88
C LEU A 10 10.68 6.84 2.66
N TYR A 11 9.84 7.04 1.64
CA TYR A 11 10.18 7.72 0.40
C TYR A 11 9.19 8.85 0.13
N TYR A 12 9.71 10.05 -0.14
CA TYR A 12 8.92 11.23 -0.47
C TYR A 12 9.24 11.72 -1.88
N LEU A 13 8.21 11.78 -2.72
CA LEU A 13 8.28 12.29 -4.09
C LEU A 13 7.48 13.59 -4.19
N ASN A 14 8.18 14.71 -4.28
CA ASN A 14 7.57 16.00 -4.60
C ASN A 14 7.62 16.22 -6.10
N ALA A 15 6.57 15.81 -6.80
CA ALA A 15 6.47 15.94 -8.23
C ALA A 15 5.38 16.95 -8.56
N GLY A 16 5.72 18.22 -8.82
CA GLY A 16 4.75 19.26 -9.21
C GLY A 16 4.07 19.06 -10.58
N GLN A 17 3.94 17.81 -11.02
CA GLN A 17 3.46 17.35 -12.31
C GLN A 17 2.84 15.95 -12.15
N ASN A 18 2.23 15.44 -13.22
CA ASN A 18 1.67 14.09 -13.20
C ASN A 18 2.76 13.04 -12.95
N VAL A 19 2.44 12.06 -12.11
CA VAL A 19 3.33 10.92 -11.82
C VAL A 19 2.62 9.65 -12.22
N THR A 20 3.31 8.78 -12.96
CA THR A 20 2.81 7.44 -13.25
C THR A 20 3.70 6.42 -12.58
N LEU A 21 3.09 5.57 -11.74
CA LEU A 21 3.70 4.36 -11.20
C LEU A 21 3.12 3.16 -11.93
N SER A 22 3.98 2.33 -12.50
CA SER A 22 3.58 1.13 -13.24
C SER A 22 4.69 0.09 -13.20
N GLN A 23 4.31 -1.19 -13.13
CA GLN A 23 5.25 -2.32 -13.13
C GLN A 23 6.34 -2.15 -12.07
N ILE A 24 5.91 -1.93 -10.83
CA ILE A 24 6.80 -1.64 -9.71
C ILE A 24 6.37 -2.41 -8.46
N ARG A 25 7.37 -2.94 -7.76
CA ARG A 25 7.24 -3.39 -6.37
C ARG A 25 7.72 -2.29 -5.43
N LEU A 26 6.93 -1.99 -4.41
CA LEU A 26 7.28 -1.09 -3.32
C LEU A 26 7.25 -1.89 -2.02
N TRP A 27 8.36 -1.86 -1.28
CA TRP A 27 8.44 -2.31 0.10
C TRP A 27 8.85 -1.13 0.96
N GLY A 28 7.86 -0.40 1.47
CA GLY A 28 8.06 0.90 2.10
C GLY A 28 6.81 1.76 2.10
N THR A 29 6.97 2.97 2.63
CA THR A 29 5.97 4.02 2.60
C THR A 29 6.32 5.01 1.51
N LEU A 30 5.42 5.21 0.56
CA LEU A 30 5.58 6.21 -0.48
C LEU A 30 4.62 7.38 -0.25
N ILE A 31 5.17 8.58 -0.11
CA ILE A 31 4.43 9.83 -0.02
C ILE A 31 4.66 10.60 -1.31
N ILE A 32 3.59 10.96 -2.02
CA ILE A 32 3.67 11.69 -3.29
C ILE A 32 2.88 12.98 -3.19
N ARG A 33 3.54 14.10 -3.46
CA ARG A 33 2.89 15.42 -3.57
C ARG A 33 2.88 15.85 -5.03
N THR A 34 1.68 16.08 -5.55
CA THR A 34 1.49 16.55 -6.93
C THR A 34 0.81 17.91 -7.08
N GLY A 35 0.37 18.52 -5.98
CA GLY A 35 -0.40 19.77 -6.06
C GLY A 35 -1.73 19.52 -6.77
N SER A 36 -1.98 20.22 -7.88
CA SER A 36 -3.19 20.02 -8.71
C SER A 36 -3.06 18.89 -9.73
N ALA A 37 -1.86 18.32 -9.91
CA ALA A 37 -1.64 17.22 -10.83
C ALA A 37 -2.05 15.87 -10.22
N THR A 38 -2.10 14.83 -11.05
CA THR A 38 -2.62 13.51 -10.69
C THR A 38 -1.52 12.48 -10.55
N VAL A 39 -1.61 11.64 -9.52
CA VAL A 39 -0.84 10.40 -9.41
C VAL A 39 -1.63 9.27 -10.05
N THR A 40 -1.03 8.60 -11.02
CA THR A 40 -1.62 7.42 -11.68
C THR A 40 -0.85 6.18 -11.28
N ILE A 41 -1.53 5.22 -10.68
CA ILE A 41 -1.00 3.88 -10.40
C ILE A 41 -1.67 2.93 -11.39
N SER A 42 -0.89 2.28 -12.23
CA SER A 42 -1.42 1.58 -13.39
C SER A 42 -0.73 0.25 -13.68
N ASP A 43 -1.44 -0.61 -14.41
CA ASP A 43 -0.98 -1.93 -14.84
C ASP A 43 -0.91 -2.93 -13.67
N SER A 44 0.30 -3.34 -13.30
CA SER A 44 0.57 -4.33 -12.29
C SER A 44 1.55 -3.75 -11.29
N VAL A 45 1.18 -3.69 -10.02
CA VAL A 45 2.04 -3.19 -8.94
C VAL A 45 1.89 -4.07 -7.71
N PHE A 46 2.93 -4.15 -6.91
CA PHE A 46 2.86 -4.80 -5.61
C PHE A 46 3.40 -3.88 -4.54
N PHE A 47 2.51 -3.26 -3.77
CA PHE A 47 2.88 -2.29 -2.74
C PHE A 47 2.61 -2.87 -1.37
N GLU A 48 3.61 -2.84 -0.49
CA GLU A 48 3.52 -3.24 0.90
C GLU A 48 4.38 -2.32 1.76
N ASN A 49 3.93 -2.05 2.98
CA ASN A 49 4.65 -1.23 3.93
C ASN A 49 5.87 -1.99 4.49
N TYR A 50 6.99 -1.29 4.66
CA TYR A 50 8.18 -1.84 5.33
C TYR A 50 7.98 -1.99 6.84
N ARG A 51 7.36 -0.97 7.47
CA ARG A 51 6.99 -0.97 8.89
C ARG A 51 5.49 -1.05 9.05
N SER A 52 4.99 -1.89 9.96
CA SER A 52 3.55 -2.08 10.22
C SER A 52 2.85 -0.85 10.78
N ASP A 53 3.60 0.05 11.41
CA ASP A 53 3.09 1.29 12.01
C ASP A 53 3.05 2.46 11.01
N TYR A 54 3.44 2.26 9.75
CA TYR A 54 3.41 3.27 8.70
C TYR A 54 2.38 2.92 7.60
N PRO A 55 1.78 3.92 6.93
CA PRO A 55 0.96 3.67 5.76
C PRO A 55 1.81 3.18 4.59
N THR A 56 1.18 2.55 3.60
CA THR A 56 1.89 2.10 2.40
C THR A 56 2.00 3.22 1.38
N LEU A 57 0.91 3.98 1.21
CA LEU A 57 0.83 5.04 0.21
C LEU A 57 0.08 6.24 0.77
N ILE A 58 0.68 7.42 0.64
CA ILE A 58 0.03 8.71 0.83
C ILE A 58 0.14 9.51 -0.47
N VAL A 59 -0.99 9.95 -1.01
CA VAL A 59 -1.05 10.87 -2.14
C VAL A 59 -1.61 12.19 -1.65
N GLU A 60 -0.76 13.21 -1.63
CA GLU A 60 -1.14 14.60 -1.40
C GLU A 60 -1.58 15.24 -2.73
N GLY A 61 -2.83 14.99 -3.09
CA GLY A 61 -3.43 15.37 -4.36
C GLY A 61 -4.50 14.38 -4.80
N ASN A 62 -4.76 14.34 -6.11
CA ASN A 62 -5.69 13.38 -6.71
C ASN A 62 -4.95 12.11 -7.15
N ALA A 63 -5.61 10.96 -7.03
CA ALA A 63 -5.07 9.67 -7.43
C ALA A 63 -6.01 8.93 -8.39
N VAL A 64 -5.44 8.32 -9.42
CA VAL A 64 -6.11 7.33 -10.28
C VAL A 64 -5.42 5.99 -10.07
N ILE A 65 -6.17 4.99 -9.60
CA ILE A 65 -5.69 3.63 -9.36
C ILE A 65 -6.39 2.70 -10.37
N SER A 66 -5.63 2.28 -11.38
CA SER A 66 -6.08 1.46 -12.52
C SER A 66 -5.22 0.20 -12.65
N LEU A 67 -5.42 -0.75 -11.74
CA LEU A 67 -4.73 -2.04 -11.78
C LEU A 67 -5.54 -3.05 -12.60
N ARG A 68 -4.87 -3.82 -13.48
CA ARG A 68 -5.54 -4.71 -14.45
C ARG A 68 -6.52 -5.69 -13.78
N SER A 69 -6.00 -6.60 -12.96
CA SER A 69 -6.74 -7.53 -12.12
C SER A 69 -5.79 -8.23 -11.14
N ALA A 70 -6.36 -8.80 -10.07
CA ALA A 70 -5.62 -9.67 -9.15
C ALA A 70 -5.07 -10.94 -9.82
N GLU A 71 -5.63 -11.35 -10.95
CA GLU A 71 -5.16 -12.50 -11.75
C GLU A 71 -3.94 -12.16 -12.62
N THR A 72 -3.70 -10.86 -12.87
CA THR A 72 -2.53 -10.40 -13.62
C THR A 72 -1.43 -10.08 -12.64
N SER A 73 -0.49 -11.01 -12.41
CA SER A 73 0.64 -10.80 -11.50
C SER A 73 1.62 -9.75 -12.02
N LEU A 74 2.32 -9.09 -11.10
CA LEU A 74 3.53 -8.34 -11.41
C LEU A 74 4.64 -9.35 -11.72
N SER A 75 4.99 -9.48 -13.00
CA SER A 75 5.97 -10.46 -13.49
C SER A 75 7.31 -9.79 -13.81
N GLU A 76 8.38 -10.31 -13.21
CA GLU A 76 9.75 -9.87 -13.52
C GLU A 76 10.14 -10.18 -14.97
N ALA A 77 9.72 -11.33 -15.48
CA ALA A 77 10.00 -11.76 -16.85
C ALA A 77 9.35 -10.81 -17.87
N THR A 78 8.13 -10.34 -17.58
CA THR A 78 7.40 -9.39 -18.43
C THR A 78 8.01 -8.00 -18.35
N ALA A 79 8.38 -7.54 -17.15
CA ALA A 79 9.00 -6.23 -16.95
C ALA A 79 10.49 -6.20 -17.33
N ASN A 80 11.13 -7.36 -17.49
CA ASN A 80 12.57 -7.55 -17.60
C ASN A 80 13.36 -6.84 -16.48
N VAL A 81 12.83 -6.89 -15.26
CA VAL A 81 13.38 -6.24 -14.06
C VAL A 81 13.31 -7.23 -12.89
N ASN A 82 14.34 -7.26 -12.06
CA ASN A 82 14.30 -7.97 -10.79
C ASN A 82 13.66 -7.05 -9.72
N PHE A 83 12.54 -7.49 -9.15
CA PHE A 83 11.77 -6.86 -8.07
C PHE A 83 12.04 -7.50 -6.69
N ASN A 84 12.86 -8.55 -6.61
CA ASN A 84 13.28 -9.23 -5.38
C ASN A 84 14.82 -9.21 -5.14
N PRO A 85 15.48 -8.03 -5.21
CA PRO A 85 16.89 -7.93 -4.89
C PRO A 85 17.14 -8.10 -3.38
N MET A 86 18.40 -8.30 -3.00
CA MET A 86 18.81 -8.49 -1.60
C MET A 86 18.36 -7.35 -0.67
N GLU A 87 18.30 -6.12 -1.18
CA GLU A 87 17.87 -4.94 -0.40
C GLU A 87 16.35 -4.86 -0.20
N THR A 88 15.59 -5.61 -1.00
CA THR A 88 14.14 -5.62 -0.99
C THR A 88 13.64 -7.06 -1.09
N PRO A 89 13.90 -7.94 -0.11
CA PRO A 89 13.48 -9.33 -0.18
C PRO A 89 11.95 -9.45 -0.15
N TYR A 90 11.41 -10.42 -0.86
CA TYR A 90 10.01 -10.83 -0.81
C TYR A 90 9.87 -12.01 0.15
N GLU A 91 9.04 -11.85 1.18
CA GLU A 91 8.84 -12.87 2.24
C GLU A 91 10.17 -13.35 2.89
N GLY A 92 11.16 -12.47 2.94
CA GLY A 92 12.48 -12.75 3.52
C GLY A 92 13.43 -13.54 2.62
N GLN A 93 13.05 -13.81 1.37
CA GLN A 93 13.90 -14.40 0.34
C GLN A 93 14.29 -13.33 -0.68
N SER A 94 15.48 -13.47 -1.28
CA SER A 94 15.96 -12.61 -2.37
C SER A 94 16.74 -13.44 -3.36
N ASP A 95 16.77 -13.03 -4.61
CA ASP A 95 17.58 -13.68 -5.63
C ASP A 95 18.10 -12.64 -6.65
N SER A 96 18.58 -13.13 -7.78
CA SER A 96 19.18 -12.32 -8.84
C SER A 96 18.60 -12.60 -10.22
N ASP A 97 17.62 -13.50 -10.30
CA ASP A 97 16.99 -13.83 -11.57
C ASP A 97 15.84 -12.85 -11.87
N LYS A 98 15.07 -13.15 -12.91
CA LYS A 98 13.96 -12.30 -13.37
C LYS A 98 12.75 -13.17 -13.69
N VAL A 99 12.51 -14.21 -12.91
CA VAL A 99 11.44 -15.18 -13.18
C VAL A 99 10.33 -15.16 -12.15
N ASP A 100 10.46 -14.34 -11.10
CA ASP A 100 9.45 -14.26 -10.07
C ASP A 100 8.18 -13.55 -10.53
N SER A 101 7.12 -13.78 -9.77
CA SER A 101 5.84 -13.12 -9.92
C SER A 101 5.24 -12.78 -8.57
N TYR A 102 4.68 -11.57 -8.47
CA TYR A 102 4.08 -11.06 -7.24
C TYR A 102 2.59 -10.74 -7.46
N PRO A 103 1.78 -10.75 -6.39
CA PRO A 103 0.40 -10.29 -6.46
C PRO A 103 0.28 -8.86 -7.01
N ASN A 104 -0.81 -8.58 -7.74
CA ASN A 104 -1.12 -7.22 -8.19
C ASN A 104 -2.12 -6.56 -7.24
N GLU A 105 -1.59 -5.99 -6.17
CA GLU A 105 -2.38 -5.41 -5.09
C GLU A 105 -1.58 -4.40 -4.26
N ILE A 106 -2.31 -3.55 -3.54
CA ILE A 106 -1.74 -2.65 -2.55
C ILE A 106 -2.14 -3.16 -1.17
N ARG A 107 -1.17 -3.55 -0.35
CA ARG A 107 -1.34 -4.00 1.03
C ARG A 107 -1.06 -2.85 1.98
N GLY A 108 -1.88 -2.69 3.01
CA GLY A 108 -1.70 -1.66 4.04
C GLY A 108 -2.72 -0.51 3.95
N LEU A 109 -2.35 0.64 4.49
CA LEU A 109 -3.17 1.85 4.45
C LEU A 109 -2.82 2.69 3.22
N VAL A 110 -3.85 3.05 2.44
CA VAL A 110 -3.80 3.98 1.32
C VAL A 110 -4.56 5.24 1.69
N HIS A 111 -3.89 6.40 1.68
CA HIS A 111 -4.48 7.69 1.96
C HIS A 111 -4.33 8.63 0.77
N VAL A 112 -5.45 9.17 0.28
CA VAL A 112 -5.49 10.19 -0.77
C VAL A 112 -6.14 11.46 -0.21
N THR A 113 -5.45 12.60 -0.22
CA THR A 113 -6.00 13.84 0.33
C THR A 113 -6.99 14.54 -0.60
N GLY A 114 -7.03 14.16 -1.88
CA GLY A 114 -7.98 14.63 -2.88
C GLY A 114 -8.97 13.54 -3.31
N GLU A 115 -9.36 13.56 -4.58
CA GLU A 115 -10.20 12.52 -5.18
C GLU A 115 -9.39 11.24 -5.42
N ALA A 116 -9.97 10.09 -5.06
CA ALA A 116 -9.44 8.77 -5.37
C ALA A 116 -10.33 8.08 -6.39
N ARG A 117 -9.83 7.91 -7.62
CA ARG A 117 -10.54 7.28 -8.73
C ARG A 117 -10.02 5.87 -8.99
N PHE A 118 -10.91 4.89 -9.00
CA PHE A 118 -10.61 3.48 -9.19
C PHE A 118 -11.15 3.00 -10.53
N GLN A 119 -10.26 2.49 -11.36
CA GLN A 119 -10.57 1.99 -12.71
C GLN A 119 -10.13 0.53 -12.82
N GLN A 120 -10.71 -0.22 -13.76
CA GLN A 120 -10.45 -1.66 -13.93
C GLN A 120 -10.81 -2.49 -12.68
N ASN A 121 -9.89 -3.31 -12.15
CA ASN A 121 -10.17 -4.24 -11.05
C ASN A 121 -9.10 -4.20 -9.92
N PRO A 122 -8.89 -3.05 -9.27
CA PRO A 122 -7.85 -2.89 -8.28
C PRO A 122 -8.20 -3.60 -6.98
N THR A 123 -7.17 -4.20 -6.37
CA THR A 123 -7.26 -4.86 -5.07
C THR A 123 -6.45 -4.09 -4.04
N ILE A 124 -7.12 -3.67 -2.97
CA ILE A 124 -6.51 -3.10 -1.77
C ILE A 124 -6.74 -4.10 -0.63
N ARG A 125 -5.66 -4.55 0.02
CA ARG A 125 -5.73 -5.36 1.25
C ARG A 125 -5.39 -4.49 2.45
N GLY A 126 -6.40 -3.91 3.06
CA GLY A 126 -6.24 -3.01 4.20
C GLY A 126 -7.28 -1.91 4.20
N PHE A 127 -6.82 -0.68 4.38
CA PHE A 127 -7.69 0.49 4.53
C PHE A 127 -7.47 1.47 3.39
N LEU A 128 -8.57 2.01 2.88
CA LEU A 128 -8.60 3.09 1.92
C LEU A 128 -9.23 4.32 2.59
N LEU A 129 -8.50 5.42 2.61
CA LEU A 129 -8.96 6.72 3.08
C LEU A 129 -8.83 7.73 1.94
N ALA A 130 -9.91 8.42 1.63
CA ALA A 130 -9.90 9.58 0.74
C ALA A 130 -10.58 10.75 1.46
N ALA A 131 -9.98 11.95 1.39
CA ALA A 131 -10.62 13.16 1.92
C ALA A 131 -11.57 13.80 0.90
N GLY A 132 -11.36 13.56 -0.40
CA GLY A 132 -12.32 13.86 -1.46
C GLY A 132 -13.21 12.66 -1.81
N ASP A 133 -13.81 12.72 -3.00
CA ASP A 133 -14.67 11.64 -3.47
C ASP A 133 -13.87 10.35 -3.77
N ILE A 134 -14.48 9.22 -3.45
CA ILE A 134 -14.06 7.91 -3.96
C ILE A 134 -14.93 7.59 -5.17
N VAL A 135 -14.34 7.64 -6.36
CA VAL A 135 -15.03 7.37 -7.62
C VAL A 135 -14.63 5.99 -8.12
N VAL A 136 -15.60 5.10 -8.34
CA VAL A 136 -15.36 3.76 -8.88
C VAL A 136 -15.95 3.69 -10.29
N GLU A 137 -15.09 3.60 -11.29
CA GLU A 137 -15.45 3.51 -12.71
C GLU A 137 -15.17 2.13 -13.32
N GLY A 138 -14.43 1.29 -12.59
CA GLY A 138 -14.12 -0.08 -12.98
C GLY A 138 -15.27 -1.05 -12.78
N THR A 139 -15.05 -2.32 -13.15
CA THR A 139 -16.03 -3.39 -12.91
C THR A 139 -16.09 -3.76 -11.43
N LEU A 140 -14.95 -3.70 -10.72
CA LEU A 140 -14.86 -4.06 -9.32
C LEU A 140 -13.70 -3.34 -8.62
N LEU A 141 -13.98 -2.65 -7.52
CA LEU A 141 -12.97 -2.30 -6.52
C LEU A 141 -13.03 -3.33 -5.39
N GLN A 142 -11.97 -4.11 -5.18
CA GLN A 142 -11.88 -5.03 -4.06
C GLN A 142 -11.11 -4.39 -2.90
N VAL A 143 -11.79 -4.17 -1.78
CA VAL A 143 -11.16 -3.79 -0.50
C VAL A 143 -11.30 -4.94 0.47
N ALA A 144 -10.21 -5.67 0.68
CA ALA A 144 -10.17 -6.79 1.62
C ALA A 144 -9.73 -6.28 3.00
N TYR A 145 -10.60 -6.43 4.00
CA TYR A 145 -10.31 -6.06 5.38
C TYR A 145 -9.09 -6.81 5.91
N ASN A 146 -8.17 -6.07 6.54
CA ASN A 146 -7.05 -6.63 7.25
C ASN A 146 -7.14 -6.25 8.74
N LYS A 147 -7.39 -7.27 9.58
CA LYS A 147 -7.55 -7.11 11.02
C LYS A 147 -6.32 -6.51 11.71
N SER A 148 -5.11 -6.80 11.24
CA SER A 148 -3.89 -6.31 11.89
C SER A 148 -3.78 -4.79 11.86
N ILE A 149 -4.27 -4.15 10.79
CA ILE A 149 -4.24 -2.69 10.63
C ILE A 149 -5.32 -2.03 11.50
N TYR A 150 -6.43 -2.71 11.76
CA TYR A 150 -7.43 -2.21 12.71
C TYR A 150 -6.90 -2.26 14.15
N GLU A 151 -6.23 -3.36 14.51
CA GLU A 151 -5.68 -3.54 15.85
C GLU A 151 -4.44 -2.68 16.11
N ASN A 152 -3.68 -2.38 15.06
CA ASN A 152 -2.46 -1.60 15.10
C ASN A 152 -2.45 -0.61 13.92
N PRO A 153 -3.28 0.45 13.97
CA PRO A 153 -3.34 1.41 12.87
C PRO A 153 -2.01 2.15 12.73
N PRO A 154 -1.67 2.62 11.52
CA PRO A 154 -0.49 3.45 11.33
C PRO A 154 -0.51 4.68 12.23
N LEU A 155 0.67 5.17 12.60
CA LEU A 155 0.83 6.34 13.47
C LEU A 155 0.05 7.54 12.91
N GLY A 156 -0.80 8.14 13.75
CA GLY A 156 -1.67 9.25 13.37
C GLY A 156 -3.01 8.84 12.73
N TYR A 157 -3.25 7.55 12.50
CA TYR A 157 -4.53 7.02 11.96
C TYR A 157 -5.36 6.26 13.01
N GLY A 158 -4.84 6.12 14.23
CA GLY A 158 -5.60 5.66 15.39
C GLY A 158 -6.08 6.83 16.24
N ASP A 159 -7.21 6.65 16.92
CA ASP A 159 -7.64 7.58 17.96
C ASP A 159 -6.78 7.38 19.23
N SER A 160 -5.88 8.31 19.50
CA SER A 160 -5.05 8.29 20.71
C SER A 160 -5.84 8.60 21.98
N SER A 161 -7.05 9.14 21.86
CA SER A 161 -7.95 9.46 22.97
C SER A 161 -8.92 8.32 23.33
N SER A 162 -9.11 7.37 22.42
CA SER A 162 -9.89 6.14 22.64
C SER A 162 -9.08 4.89 22.26
N PRO A 163 -7.96 4.61 22.96
CA PRO A 163 -7.24 3.37 22.73
C PRO A 163 -8.16 2.17 22.98
N MET A 164 -8.03 1.12 22.16
CA MET A 164 -8.63 -0.17 22.52
C MET A 164 -8.00 -0.63 23.83
N VAL A 165 -8.74 -0.49 24.91
CA VAL A 165 -8.35 -0.93 26.25
C VAL A 165 -9.22 -2.10 26.65
N PHE A 166 -8.64 -3.05 27.38
CA PHE A 166 -9.45 -4.07 28.05
C PHE A 166 -10.41 -3.36 28.99
N SER A 167 -11.72 -3.64 28.85
CA SER A 167 -12.67 -3.20 29.87
C SER A 167 -12.33 -3.94 31.16
N PRO A 168 -12.07 -3.23 32.28
CA PRO A 168 -12.03 -3.87 33.58
C PRO A 168 -13.31 -4.69 33.75
N THR A 169 -13.21 -5.88 34.34
CA THR A 169 -14.29 -6.87 34.53
C THR A 169 -14.72 -7.74 33.34
N THR A 170 -14.10 -7.66 32.16
CA THR A 170 -14.39 -8.60 31.04
C THR A 170 -13.44 -9.80 30.98
N TRP A 171 -12.51 -9.91 31.92
CA TRP A 171 -11.62 -11.06 32.07
C TRP A 171 -11.69 -11.56 33.51
N GLN A 172 -11.70 -12.88 33.67
CA GLN A 172 -11.52 -13.56 34.95
C GLN A 172 -10.44 -14.63 34.76
N TRP A 173 -9.67 -14.90 35.81
CA TRP A 173 -8.82 -16.08 35.84
C TRP A 173 -9.70 -17.32 36.04
N ASP A 174 -9.74 -18.20 35.05
CA ASP A 174 -10.24 -19.56 35.27
C ASP A 174 -9.15 -20.38 35.97
N THR A 175 -9.56 -21.15 36.97
CA THR A 175 -8.68 -22.16 37.58
C THR A 175 -8.40 -23.25 36.57
N VAL A 176 -7.12 -23.55 36.35
CA VAL A 176 -6.66 -24.67 35.50
C VAL A 176 -7.31 -25.99 35.98
N PRO A 177 -7.78 -26.87 35.06
CA PRO A 177 -8.41 -28.15 35.41
C PRO A 177 -7.56 -29.06 36.30
#